data_AF-A0A3D1PKP8-F1
#
_entry.id   AF-A0A3D1PKP8-F1
#
_cell.length_a   1.000
_cell.length_b   1.000
_cell.length_c   1.000
_cell.angle_alpha   90.00
_cell.angle_beta   90.00
_cell.angle_gamma   90.00
#
_symmetry.space_group_name_H-M   'P 1'
#
loop_
_entity.id
_entity.type
_entity.pdbx_description
1 polymer ?
#
loop_
_entity_poly.entity_id
_entity_poly.type
_entity_poly.pdbx_seq_one_letter_code
_entity_poly.pdbx_strand_id
1 'polypeptide(L)'
;MWTYNKTLQYPINIKCPDPRLAKVIISQYGGPDGELAASLRYLSQRFGMPDQKAKAILNDIGTEELAHLEMVGTIVHQLTDGASIEEIEKAGLAPYYTDHGVDIYPQSAAGVPFDATCLACKGDPIANLQEDLAADKKDFKCNQN
;
A
#
# COMPACT_ATOMS: atom_id res chain seq x y z
N MET A 1 -20.83 -3.90 5.08
CA MET A 1 -21.23 -3.14 3.88
C MET A 1 -20.19 -2.04 3.69
N TRP A 2 -19.73 -1.81 2.47
CA TRP A 2 -18.76 -0.77 2.14
C TRP A 2 -19.46 0.37 1.41
N THR A 3 -18.99 1.59 1.64
CA THR A 3 -19.43 2.79 0.90
C THR A 3 -18.19 3.47 0.38
N TYR A 4 -18.20 3.82 -0.91
CA TYR A 4 -17.11 4.56 -1.53
C TYR A 4 -17.54 5.99 -1.79
N ASN A 5 -16.74 6.95 -1.36
CA ASN A 5 -16.88 8.35 -1.72
C ASN A 5 -15.81 8.69 -2.75
N LYS A 6 -16.17 9.45 -3.80
CA LYS A 6 -15.25 9.83 -4.90
C LYS A 6 -14.32 10.97 -4.48
N THR A 7 -13.68 10.81 -3.34
CA THR A 7 -12.81 11.79 -2.70
C THR A 7 -11.69 11.05 -1.99
N LEU A 8 -10.45 11.44 -2.26
CA LEU A 8 -9.30 10.95 -1.50
C LEU A 8 -9.40 11.43 -0.04
N GLN A 9 -8.91 10.61 0.89
CA GLN A 9 -8.84 10.98 2.31
C GLN A 9 -7.99 12.24 2.52
N TYR A 10 -6.94 12.41 1.73
CA TYR A 10 -6.16 13.64 1.64
C TYR A 10 -5.90 14.02 0.17
N PRO A 11 -6.02 15.31 -0.22
CA PRO A 11 -5.86 15.72 -1.60
C PRO A 11 -4.42 15.53 -2.10
N ILE A 12 -4.28 14.87 -3.25
CA ILE A 12 -3.00 14.66 -3.94
C ILE A 12 -3.03 15.36 -5.29
N ASN A 13 -2.04 16.21 -5.54
CA ASN A 13 -1.94 17.05 -6.72
C ASN A 13 -0.49 17.31 -7.11
N ILE A 14 0.15 16.30 -7.70
CA ILE A 14 1.52 16.33 -8.18
C ILE A 14 1.55 17.10 -9.52
N LYS A 15 2.47 18.06 -9.63
CA LYS A 15 2.59 18.94 -10.81
C LYS A 15 3.74 18.58 -11.74
N CYS A 16 4.72 17.86 -11.21
CA CYS A 16 5.90 17.44 -11.95
C CYS A 16 5.96 15.92 -11.88
N PRO A 17 5.75 15.21 -13.01
CA PRO A 17 5.98 13.78 -13.08
C PRO A 17 7.42 13.42 -12.70
N ASP A 18 7.60 12.34 -11.95
CA ASP A 18 8.90 11.75 -11.62
C ASP A 18 8.77 10.23 -11.58
N PRO A 19 8.99 9.55 -12.73
CA PRO A 19 8.91 8.09 -12.80
C PRO A 19 9.95 7.39 -11.92
N ARG A 20 11.06 8.03 -11.56
CA ARG A 20 12.05 7.43 -10.64
C ARG A 20 11.49 7.35 -9.24
N LEU A 21 10.78 8.39 -8.81
CA LEU A 21 10.10 8.39 -7.52
C LEU A 21 8.97 7.35 -7.50
N ALA A 22 8.19 7.26 -8.58
CA ALA A 22 7.13 6.25 -8.70
C ALA A 22 7.65 4.82 -8.51
N LYS A 23 8.82 4.50 -9.08
CA LYS A 23 9.48 3.20 -8.95
C LYS A 23 9.76 2.80 -7.50
N VAL A 24 10.00 3.77 -6.61
CA VAL A 24 10.27 3.52 -5.20
C VAL A 24 8.96 3.50 -4.41
N ILE A 25 8.08 4.48 -4.64
CA ILE A 25 6.80 4.63 -3.91
C ILE A 25 5.87 3.44 -4.12
N ILE A 26 5.94 2.73 -5.26
CA ILE A 26 5.12 1.52 -5.48
C ILE A 26 5.27 0.48 -4.35
N SER A 27 6.40 0.48 -3.63
CA SER A 27 6.59 -0.39 -2.47
C SER A 27 5.62 -0.10 -1.32
N GLN A 28 5.12 1.13 -1.20
CA GLN A 28 4.06 1.47 -0.25
C GLN A 28 2.70 1.00 -0.72
N TYR A 29 2.49 0.81 -2.02
CA TYR A 29 1.24 0.25 -2.53
C TYR A 29 1.19 -1.27 -2.32
N GLY A 30 2.21 -2.01 -2.81
CA GLY A 30 2.18 -3.47 -2.87
C GLY A 30 3.36 -4.20 -2.23
N GLY A 31 4.22 -3.51 -1.49
CA GLY A 31 5.28 -4.14 -0.70
C GLY A 31 4.74 -4.85 0.54
N PRO A 32 5.58 -5.68 1.20
CA PRO A 32 5.17 -6.48 2.37
C PRO A 32 4.78 -5.65 3.60
N ASP A 33 5.31 -4.43 3.71
CA ASP A 33 5.00 -3.49 4.77
C ASP A 33 4.16 -2.28 4.25
N GLY A 34 3.61 -2.36 3.03
CA GLY A 34 2.79 -1.30 2.43
C GLY A 34 1.31 -1.37 2.80
N GLU A 35 0.53 -0.42 2.27
CA GLU A 35 -0.88 -0.18 2.62
C GLU A 35 -1.80 -1.37 2.31
N LEU A 36 -1.49 -2.12 1.23
CA LEU A 36 -2.24 -3.33 0.90
C LEU A 36 -2.02 -4.42 1.97
N ALA A 37 -0.79 -4.54 2.48
CA ALA A 37 -0.49 -5.49 3.55
C ALA A 37 -1.16 -5.06 4.86
N ALA A 38 -1.06 -3.77 5.21
CA ALA A 38 -1.67 -3.20 6.40
C ALA A 38 -3.20 -3.38 6.42
N SER A 39 -3.89 -2.95 5.36
CA SER A 39 -5.35 -3.11 5.23
C SER A 39 -5.79 -4.57 5.38
N LEU A 40 -5.17 -5.49 4.64
CA LEU A 40 -5.54 -6.91 4.67
C LEU A 40 -5.24 -7.57 6.01
N ARG A 41 -4.13 -7.20 6.67
CA ARG A 41 -3.77 -7.67 8.01
C ARG A 41 -4.86 -7.31 9.02
N TYR A 42 -5.15 -6.02 9.18
CA TYR A 42 -6.14 -5.53 10.13
C TYR A 42 -7.54 -6.12 9.88
N LEU A 43 -7.99 -6.10 8.62
CA LEU A 43 -9.31 -6.63 8.23
C LEU A 43 -9.44 -8.15 8.39
N SER A 44 -8.32 -8.89 8.35
CA SER A 44 -8.29 -10.33 8.57
C SER A 44 -8.24 -10.67 10.06
N GLN A 45 -7.38 -9.99 10.82
CA GLN A 45 -7.20 -10.26 12.25
C GLN A 45 -8.45 -9.95 13.08
N ARG A 46 -9.30 -8.99 12.65
CA ARG A 46 -10.54 -8.64 13.36
C ARG A 46 -11.45 -9.85 13.61
N PHE A 47 -11.44 -10.86 12.75
CA PHE A 47 -12.28 -12.05 12.91
C PHE A 47 -11.85 -12.92 14.09
N GLY A 48 -10.55 -12.93 14.42
CA GLY A 48 -9.98 -13.64 15.56
C GLY A 48 -9.94 -12.82 16.86
N MET A 49 -10.27 -11.52 16.81
CA MET A 49 -10.20 -10.63 17.98
C MET A 49 -11.38 -10.89 18.95
N PRO A 50 -11.14 -11.28 20.22
CA PRO A 50 -12.20 -11.57 21.17
C PRO A 50 -12.82 -10.29 21.77
N ASP A 51 -12.03 -9.23 21.94
CA ASP A 51 -12.51 -7.96 22.47
C ASP A 51 -13.25 -7.15 21.39
N GLN A 52 -14.48 -6.73 21.69
CA GLN A 52 -15.33 -6.05 20.70
C GLN A 52 -14.82 -4.65 20.36
N LYS A 53 -14.15 -3.96 21.29
CA LYS A 53 -13.59 -2.63 21.02
C LYS A 53 -12.37 -2.75 20.13
N ALA A 54 -11.45 -3.66 20.44
CA ALA A 54 -10.29 -3.95 19.61
C ALA A 54 -10.70 -4.43 18.21
N LYS A 55 -11.74 -5.26 18.10
CA LYS A 55 -12.29 -5.68 16.81
C LYS A 55 -12.82 -4.50 15.98
N ALA A 56 -13.50 -3.56 16.61
CA ALA A 56 -13.94 -2.34 15.94
C ALA A 56 -12.75 -1.49 15.50
N ILE A 57 -11.74 -1.31 16.36
CA ILE A 57 -10.51 -0.58 16.02
C ILE A 57 -9.78 -1.20 14.83
N LEU A 58 -9.59 -2.53 14.81
CA LEU A 58 -8.99 -3.23 13.67
C LEU A 58 -9.80 -3.04 12.38
N ASN A 59 -11.13 -3.00 12.48
CA ASN A 59 -11.98 -2.70 11.34
C ASN A 59 -11.79 -1.27 10.85
N ASP A 60 -11.72 -0.30 11.77
CA ASP A 60 -11.60 1.12 11.46
C ASP A 60 -10.24 1.41 10.82
N ILE A 61 -9.14 0.93 11.42
CA ILE A 61 -7.78 1.07 10.87
C ILE A 61 -7.67 0.37 9.52
N GLY A 62 -8.06 -0.90 9.42
CA GLY A 62 -7.97 -1.63 8.14
C GLY A 62 -8.81 -1.01 7.02
N THR A 63 -9.85 -0.24 7.36
CA THR A 63 -10.63 0.56 6.41
C THR A 63 -9.91 1.85 6.02
N GLU A 64 -9.27 2.53 6.98
CA GLU A 64 -8.41 3.68 6.72
C GLU A 64 -7.23 3.34 5.79
N GLU A 65 -6.58 2.19 6.00
CA GLU A 65 -5.47 1.77 5.14
C GLU A 65 -5.88 1.50 3.68
N LEU A 66 -7.16 1.20 3.41
CA LEU A 66 -7.64 1.13 2.02
C LEU A 66 -7.74 2.52 1.38
N ALA A 67 -7.97 3.57 2.17
CA ALA A 67 -7.91 4.94 1.68
C ALA A 67 -6.46 5.40 1.48
N HIS A 68 -5.54 5.00 2.35
CA HIS A 68 -4.10 5.19 2.12
C HIS A 68 -3.63 4.46 0.86
N LEU A 69 -4.09 3.23 0.62
CA LEU A 69 -3.80 2.48 -0.60
C LEU A 69 -4.26 3.24 -1.86
N GLU A 70 -5.47 3.81 -1.86
CA GLU A 70 -5.98 4.65 -2.96
C GLU A 70 -5.11 5.91 -3.15
N MET A 71 -4.68 6.54 -2.05
CA MET A 71 -3.78 7.68 -2.08
C MET A 71 -2.42 7.34 -2.70
N VAL A 72 -1.78 6.24 -2.28
CA VAL A 72 -0.50 5.80 -2.84
C VAL A 72 -0.63 5.44 -4.32
N GLY A 73 -1.69 4.72 -4.69
CA GLY A 73 -1.97 4.42 -6.10
C GLY A 73 -2.13 5.70 -6.94
N THR A 74 -2.80 6.72 -6.39
CA THR A 74 -2.93 8.04 -7.01
C THR A 74 -1.58 8.74 -7.17
N ILE A 75 -0.71 8.68 -6.15
CA ILE A 75 0.65 9.25 -6.20
C ILE A 75 1.44 8.59 -7.32
N VAL A 76 1.50 7.25 -7.36
CA VAL A 76 2.23 6.52 -8.40
C VAL A 76 1.70 6.88 -9.78
N HIS A 77 0.38 6.90 -9.95
CA HIS A 77 -0.26 7.28 -11.21
C HIS A 77 0.14 8.68 -11.65
N GLN A 78 0.00 9.71 -10.79
CA GLN A 78 0.34 11.09 -11.14
C GLN A 78 1.85 11.30 -11.38
N LEU A 79 2.72 10.52 -10.72
CA LEU A 79 4.16 10.58 -10.94
C LEU A 79 4.59 10.02 -12.30
N THR A 80 3.80 9.13 -12.89
CA THR A 80 4.11 8.54 -14.19
C THR A 80 3.21 9.04 -15.33
N ASP A 81 2.19 9.83 -15.01
CA ASP A 81 1.25 10.34 -16.00
C ASP A 81 1.96 11.20 -17.07
N GLY A 82 1.74 10.85 -18.33
CA GLY A 82 2.36 11.52 -19.48
C GLY A 82 3.86 11.25 -19.68
N ALA A 83 4.50 10.37 -18.89
CA ALA A 83 5.90 10.02 -19.09
C ALA A 83 6.13 9.34 -20.46
N SER A 84 7.12 9.82 -21.19
CA SER A 84 7.55 9.20 -22.45
C SER A 84 8.26 7.86 -22.21
N ILE A 85 8.31 7.01 -23.24
CA ILE A 85 9.04 5.73 -23.18
C ILE A 85 10.50 5.95 -22.77
N GLU A 86 11.14 6.99 -23.29
CA GLU A 86 12.54 7.33 -22.96
C GLU A 86 12.70 7.69 -21.47
N GLU A 87 11.74 8.41 -20.88
CA GLU A 87 11.75 8.74 -19.45
C GLU A 87 11.52 7.50 -18.56
N ILE A 88 10.62 6.61 -18.97
CA ILE A 88 10.36 5.32 -18.31
C ILE A 88 11.61 4.43 -18.33
N GLU A 89 12.28 4.33 -19.48
CA GLU A 89 13.55 3.59 -19.62
C GLU A 89 14.65 4.20 -18.74
N LYS A 90 14.82 5.53 -18.78
CA LYS A 90 15.79 6.27 -17.93
C LYS A 90 15.49 6.18 -16.43
N ALA A 91 14.23 5.93 -16.05
CA ALA A 91 13.85 5.67 -14.67
C ALA A 91 14.04 4.19 -14.26
N GLY A 92 14.35 3.31 -15.21
CA GLY A 92 14.47 1.88 -14.99
C GLY A 92 13.13 1.21 -14.69
N LEU A 93 12.04 1.73 -15.26
CA LEU A 93 10.68 1.20 -15.17
C LEU A 93 10.26 0.39 -16.41
N ALA A 94 11.13 0.25 -17.41
CA ALA A 94 10.82 -0.48 -18.64
C ALA A 94 10.28 -1.91 -18.42
N PRO A 95 10.86 -2.75 -17.52
CA PRO A 95 10.29 -4.07 -17.24
C PRO A 95 8.87 -3.99 -16.67
N TYR A 96 8.65 -3.09 -15.71
CA TYR A 96 7.32 -2.88 -15.11
C TYR A 96 6.28 -2.49 -16.17
N TYR A 97 6.61 -1.52 -17.03
CA TYR A 97 5.72 -1.04 -18.08
C TYR A 97 5.46 -2.10 -19.16
N THR A 98 6.43 -2.99 -19.40
CA THR A 98 6.27 -4.09 -20.34
C THR A 98 5.24 -5.09 -19.83
N ASP A 99 5.28 -5.40 -18.53
CA ASP A 99 4.42 -6.43 -17.93
C ASP A 99 3.04 -5.89 -17.51
N HIS A 100 2.95 -4.61 -17.13
CA HIS A 100 1.77 -4.03 -16.48
C HIS A 100 1.22 -2.78 -17.17
N GLY A 101 1.90 -2.25 -18.19
CA GLY A 101 1.51 -1.02 -18.84
C GLY A 101 1.48 0.16 -17.86
N VAL A 102 0.37 0.90 -17.87
CA VAL A 102 0.14 2.08 -17.02
C VAL A 102 -0.66 1.76 -15.75
N ASP A 103 -1.05 0.49 -15.56
CA ASP A 103 -1.82 0.09 -14.39
C ASP A 103 -0.95 0.08 -13.13
N ILE A 104 -1.58 0.24 -11.97
CA ILE A 104 -0.90 0.14 -10.67
C ILE A 104 -0.92 -1.32 -10.23
N TYR A 105 0.18 -2.03 -10.45
CA TYR A 105 0.35 -3.42 -10.08
C TYR A 105 0.87 -3.54 -8.63
N PRO A 106 0.22 -4.31 -7.74
CA PRO A 106 0.68 -4.48 -6.36
C PRO A 106 2.01 -5.25 -6.30
N GLN A 107 3.11 -4.52 -6.19
CA GLN A 107 4.45 -5.08 -6.00
C GLN A 107 5.33 -4.15 -5.15
N SER A 108 6.43 -4.71 -4.63
CA SER A 108 7.52 -3.92 -4.04
C SER A 108 8.32 -3.17 -5.11
N ALA A 109 9.12 -2.18 -4.70
CA ALA A 109 10.08 -1.49 -5.59
C ALA A 109 11.12 -2.44 -6.22
N ALA A 110 11.36 -3.60 -5.59
CA ALA A 110 12.25 -4.64 -6.11
C ALA A 110 11.58 -5.52 -7.18
N GLY A 111 10.30 -5.29 -7.51
CA GLY A 111 9.55 -6.07 -8.49
C GLY A 111 8.99 -7.39 -7.95
N VAL A 112 8.99 -7.59 -6.63
CA VAL A 112 8.35 -8.76 -6.01
C VAL A 112 6.85 -8.49 -5.89
N PRO A 113 5.97 -9.29 -6.53
CA PRO A 113 4.53 -9.15 -6.40
C PRO A 113 4.06 -9.27 -4.95
N PHE A 114 2.97 -8.58 -4.61
CA PHE A 114 2.31 -8.76 -3.33
C PHE A 114 1.89 -10.22 -3.15
N ASP A 115 2.16 -10.77 -1.98
CA ASP A 115 1.81 -12.14 -1.63
C ASP A 115 1.37 -12.23 -0.17
N ALA A 116 0.36 -13.06 0.11
CA ALA A 116 -0.23 -13.21 1.44
C ALA A 116 0.76 -13.75 2.50
N THR A 117 1.92 -14.28 2.10
CA THR A 117 3.01 -14.70 2.99
C THR A 117 3.56 -13.57 3.86
N CYS A 118 3.38 -12.30 3.47
CA CYS A 118 3.77 -11.15 4.30
C CYS A 118 2.80 -10.86 5.46
N LEU A 119 1.63 -11.50 5.50
CA LEU A 119 0.58 -11.23 6.49
C LEU A 119 0.71 -12.16 7.70
N ALA A 120 0.81 -11.60 8.91
CA ALA A 120 0.64 -12.39 10.12
C ALA A 120 -0.82 -12.34 10.61
N CYS A 121 -1.51 -13.47 10.46
CA CYS A 121 -2.85 -13.69 11.01
C CYS A 121 -2.81 -15.01 11.78
N LYS A 122 -2.44 -14.97 13.06
CA LYS A 122 -2.09 -16.19 13.83
C LYS A 122 -3.23 -16.72 14.71
N GLY A 123 -4.32 -15.98 14.81
CA GLY A 123 -5.45 -16.31 15.68
C GLY A 123 -5.20 -16.04 17.16
N ASP A 124 -3.98 -15.66 17.54
CA ASP A 124 -3.65 -15.17 18.88
C ASP A 124 -3.69 -13.63 18.90
N PRO A 125 -4.56 -13.01 19.73
CA PRO A 125 -4.71 -11.56 19.76
C PRO A 125 -3.45 -10.80 20.15
N ILE A 126 -2.62 -11.37 21.04
CA ILE A 126 -1.40 -10.70 21.50
C ILE A 126 -0.35 -10.71 20.39
N ALA A 127 -0.14 -11.87 19.75
CA ALA A 127 0.79 -12.01 18.65
C ALA A 127 0.40 -11.12 17.45
N ASN A 128 -0.90 -11.04 17.15
CA ASN A 128 -1.42 -10.16 16.11
C ASN A 128 -1.14 -8.69 16.43
N LEU A 129 -1.53 -8.20 17.62
CA LEU A 129 -1.29 -6.79 17.99
C LEU A 129 0.20 -6.42 18.10
N GLN A 130 1.07 -7.38 18.46
CA GLN A 130 2.51 -7.17 18.44
C GLN A 130 3.05 -7.04 17.02
N GLU A 131 2.49 -7.80 16.08
CA GLU A 131 2.85 -7.72 14.68
C GLU A 131 2.33 -6.42 14.04
N ASP A 132 1.11 -6.00 14.36
CA ASP A 132 0.54 -4.70 13.98
C ASP A 132 1.47 -3.56 14.39
N LEU A 133 1.89 -3.51 15.66
CA LEU A 133 2.84 -2.52 16.17
C LEU A 133 4.18 -2.56 15.43
N ALA A 134 4.63 -3.74 15.02
CA ALA A 134 5.87 -3.89 14.27
C ALA A 134 5.70 -3.43 12.81
N ALA A 135 4.56 -3.70 12.20
CA ALA A 135 4.22 -3.30 10.84
C ALA A 135 4.14 -1.78 10.72
N ASP A 136 3.41 -1.10 11.61
CA ASP A 136 3.29 0.36 11.61
C ASP A 136 4.66 1.05 11.75
N LYS A 137 5.56 0.48 12.58
CA LYS A 137 6.92 1.00 12.72
C LYS A 137 7.76 0.84 11.46
N LYS A 138 7.53 -0.21 10.68
CA LYS A 138 8.25 -0.43 9.42
C LYS A 138 7.70 0.47 8.32
N ASP A 139 6.38 0.59 8.24
CA ASP A 139 5.75 1.53 7.31
C ASP A 139 6.23 2.96 7.57
N PHE A 140 6.20 3.42 8.83
CA PHE A 140 6.71 4.74 9.19
C PHE A 140 8.17 4.95 8.76
N LYS A 141 9.03 3.94 8.88
CA LYS A 141 10.42 4.01 8.41
C LYS A 141 10.51 4.06 6.88
N CYS A 142 9.66 3.33 6.18
CA CYS A 142 9.61 3.34 4.73
C CYS A 142 9.13 4.69 4.20
N ASN A 143 8.26 5.39 4.94
CA ASN A 143 7.80 6.75 4.65
C ASN A 143 8.83 7.88 4.92
N GLN A 144 10.00 7.58 5.48
CA GLN A 144 11.05 8.59 5.75
C GLN A 144 12.25 8.56 4.79
N ASN A 145 12.32 7.57 3.90
CA ASN A 145 13.44 7.38 2.96
C ASN A 145 13.03 7.70 1.52
#